data_AF-A0A0B2W4E6-F1
#
_entry.id   AF-A0A0B2W4E6-F1
#
_cell.length_a   1.000
_cell.length_b   1.000
_cell.length_c   1.000
_cell.angle_alpha   90.00
_cell.angle_beta   90.00
_cell.angle_gamma   90.00
#
_symmetry.space_group_name_H-M   'P 1'
#
loop_
_entity.id
_entity.type
_entity.pdbx_description
1 polymer ?
#
loop_
_entity_poly.entity_id
_entity_poly.type
_entity_poly.pdbx_seq_one_letter_code
_entity_poly.pdbx_strand_id
1 'polypeptide(L)'
;MLKLMRCLLKVIHLIHYLIFDVLFSMKEHSITFRCMYILYTTTWIGKWYTRRQLRRAAEKTPNGHSFKKTFPCGEVNVTAIAVNEDNYSYMVVCEESGDCALVDVGDAKPVLKTLDETARTPSAVLSTHKHWYVCCAVSNLC
;
A
#
# COMPACT_ATOMS: atom_id res chain seq x y z
N MET A 1 -2.57 -32.13 -19.08
CA MET A 1 -1.28 -31.44 -18.83
C MET A 1 -1.45 -30.02 -18.25
N LEU A 2 -2.18 -29.10 -18.90
CA LEU A 2 -2.36 -27.71 -18.41
C LEU A 2 -3.01 -27.56 -17.01
N LYS A 3 -3.97 -28.42 -16.66
CA LYS A 3 -4.63 -28.42 -15.33
C LYS A 3 -3.65 -28.84 -14.22
N LEU A 4 -2.79 -29.82 -14.49
CA LEU A 4 -1.80 -30.33 -13.55
C LEU A 4 -0.70 -29.29 -13.30
N MET A 5 -0.20 -28.64 -14.36
CA MET A 5 0.74 -27.51 -14.25
C MET A 5 0.13 -26.34 -13.46
N ARG A 6 -1.13 -25.95 -13.70
CA ARG A 6 -1.80 -24.91 -12.91
C ARG A 6 -1.97 -25.30 -11.45
N CYS A 7 -2.24 -26.58 -11.17
CA CYS A 7 -2.36 -27.07 -9.80
C CYS A 7 -1.00 -27.02 -9.09
N LEU A 8 0.07 -27.48 -9.73
CA LEU A 8 1.43 -27.45 -9.21
C LEU A 8 1.89 -26.00 -8.93
N LEU A 9 1.60 -25.06 -9.85
CA LEU A 9 1.90 -23.64 -9.67
C LEU A 9 1.14 -23.05 -8.47
N LYS A 10 -0.14 -23.43 -8.28
CA LYS A 10 -0.93 -23.02 -7.12
C LYS A 10 -0.38 -23.57 -5.81
N VAL A 11 0.09 -24.81 -5.79
CA VAL A 11 0.73 -25.43 -4.61
C VAL A 11 2.06 -24.75 -4.31
N ILE A 12 2.91 -24.48 -5.31
CA ILE A 12 4.16 -23.73 -5.13
C ILE A 12 3.87 -22.33 -4.58
N HIS A 13 2.86 -21.64 -5.11
CA HIS A 13 2.43 -20.36 -4.57
C HIS A 13 1.91 -20.48 -3.12
N LEU A 14 1.20 -21.55 -2.78
CA LEU A 14 0.71 -21.82 -1.42
C LEU A 14 1.84 -22.07 -0.42
N ILE A 15 2.85 -22.84 -0.83
CA ILE A 15 4.05 -23.08 -0.04
C ILE A 15 4.79 -21.75 0.18
N HIS A 16 4.96 -20.94 -0.87
CA HIS A 16 5.50 -19.59 -0.71
C HIS A 16 4.64 -18.71 0.21
N TYR A 17 3.31 -18.81 0.18
CA TYR A 17 2.42 -18.06 1.09
C TYR A 17 2.67 -18.41 2.56
N LEU A 18 2.71 -19.70 2.88
CA LEU A 18 2.96 -20.19 4.23
C LEU A 18 4.35 -19.76 4.71
N ILE A 19 5.37 -19.83 3.85
CA ILE A 19 6.73 -19.41 4.18
C ILE A 19 6.75 -17.92 4.52
N PHE A 20 6.17 -17.04 3.69
CA PHE A 20 6.19 -15.60 3.94
C PHE A 20 5.34 -15.19 5.15
N ASP A 21 4.15 -15.75 5.33
CA ASP A 21 3.29 -15.42 6.48
C ASP A 21 3.91 -15.93 7.82
N VAL A 22 4.62 -17.08 7.82
CA VAL A 22 5.39 -17.55 8.99
C VAL A 22 6.66 -16.71 9.20
N LEU A 23 7.35 -16.30 8.13
CA LEU A 23 8.54 -15.44 8.21
C LEU A 23 8.25 -14.06 8.81
N PHE A 24 7.14 -13.44 8.41
CA PHE A 24 6.75 -12.13 8.94
C PHE A 24 6.14 -12.21 10.36
N SER A 25 5.92 -13.42 10.87
CA SER A 25 5.60 -13.70 12.28
C SER A 25 6.86 -13.90 13.15
N MET A 26 8.06 -13.90 12.56
CA MET A 26 9.32 -14.02 13.29
C MET A 26 9.69 -12.73 14.04
N LYS A 27 10.41 -12.87 15.16
CA LYS A 27 10.92 -11.73 15.92
C LYS A 27 11.84 -10.85 15.07
N GLU A 28 11.57 -9.54 15.09
CA GLU A 28 12.25 -8.49 14.31
C GLU A 28 13.77 -8.46 14.49
N HIS A 29 14.29 -8.93 15.62
CA HIS A 29 15.73 -8.96 15.92
C HIS A 29 16.48 -10.19 15.37
N SER A 30 15.79 -11.14 14.73
CA SER A 30 16.45 -12.35 14.21
C SER A 30 17.24 -12.07 12.93
N ILE A 31 18.37 -12.78 12.76
CA ILE A 31 19.17 -12.74 11.51
C ILE A 31 18.33 -13.15 10.31
N THR A 32 17.46 -14.16 10.48
CA THR A 32 16.53 -14.62 9.45
C THR A 32 15.57 -13.51 9.02
N PHE A 33 15.01 -12.74 9.96
CA PHE A 33 14.16 -11.60 9.65
C PHE A 33 14.93 -10.57 8.82
N ARG A 34 16.18 -10.24 9.18
CA ARG A 34 17.02 -9.30 8.41
C ARG A 34 17.26 -9.76 6.97
N CYS A 35 17.69 -11.01 6.77
CA CYS A 35 17.91 -11.54 5.42
C CYS A 35 16.64 -11.51 4.57
N MET A 36 15.51 -11.85 5.17
CA MET A 36 14.21 -11.91 4.48
C MET A 36 13.63 -10.52 4.22
N TYR A 37 13.83 -9.59 5.15
CA TYR A 37 13.49 -8.20 4.96
C TYR A 37 14.30 -7.56 3.83
N ILE A 38 15.59 -7.91 3.69
CA ILE A 38 16.39 -7.51 2.52
C ILE A 38 15.78 -8.09 1.24
N LEU A 39 15.45 -9.39 1.20
CA LEU A 39 14.81 -10.01 0.02
C LEU A 39 13.47 -9.35 -0.32
N TYR A 40 12.64 -9.08 0.69
CA TYR A 40 11.37 -8.38 0.56
C TYR A 40 11.55 -6.96 0.00
N THR A 41 12.53 -6.20 0.49
CA THR A 41 12.71 -4.81 0.09
C THR A 41 13.40 -4.64 -1.27
N THR A 42 14.23 -5.61 -1.69
CA THR A 42 15.10 -5.45 -2.87
C THR A 42 14.66 -6.24 -4.10
N THR A 43 13.84 -7.28 -3.96
CA THR A 43 13.50 -8.17 -5.07
C THR A 43 12.05 -8.01 -5.56
N TRP A 44 11.76 -8.58 -6.73
CA TRP A 44 10.39 -8.63 -7.28
C TRP A 44 9.42 -9.42 -6.39
N ILE A 45 9.92 -10.28 -5.51
CA ILE A 45 9.09 -11.08 -4.60
C ILE A 45 8.35 -10.18 -3.62
N GLY A 46 8.99 -9.11 -3.14
CA GLY A 46 8.34 -8.08 -2.32
C GLY A 46 7.18 -7.41 -3.05
N LYS A 47 7.41 -6.94 -4.29
CA LYS A 47 6.36 -6.39 -5.16
C LYS A 47 5.17 -7.33 -5.27
N TRP A 48 5.43 -8.61 -5.51
CA TRP A 48 4.38 -9.62 -5.63
C TRP A 48 3.62 -9.84 -4.32
N TYR A 49 4.33 -9.94 -3.20
CA TYR A 49 3.72 -10.12 -1.87
C TYR A 49 2.85 -8.91 -1.49
N THR A 50 3.35 -7.68 -1.66
CA THR A 50 2.59 -6.46 -1.39
C THR A 50 1.33 -6.37 -2.25
N ARG A 51 1.42 -6.62 -3.57
CA ARG A 51 0.24 -6.66 -4.46
C ARG A 51 -0.82 -7.66 -4.01
N ARG A 52 -0.39 -8.81 -3.46
CA ARG A 52 -1.32 -9.77 -2.88
C ARG A 52 -1.99 -9.24 -1.62
N GLN A 53 -1.23 -8.61 -0.72
CA GLN A 53 -1.81 -8.04 0.51
C GLN A 53 -2.83 -6.95 0.16
N LEU A 54 -2.55 -6.09 -0.81
CA LEU A 54 -3.52 -5.12 -1.33
C LEU A 54 -4.79 -5.81 -1.86
N ARG A 55 -4.65 -6.91 -2.62
CA ARG A 55 -5.82 -7.67 -3.10
C ARG A 55 -6.63 -8.28 -1.96
N ARG A 56 -5.97 -8.87 -0.96
CA ARG A 56 -6.63 -9.43 0.23
C ARG A 56 -7.37 -8.37 1.03
N ALA A 57 -6.76 -7.20 1.22
CA ALA A 57 -7.39 -6.07 1.86
C ALA A 57 -8.63 -5.63 1.08
N ALA A 58 -8.53 -5.46 -0.25
CA ALA A 58 -9.67 -5.11 -1.09
C ALA A 58 -10.79 -6.17 -1.09
N GLU A 59 -10.46 -7.46 -0.97
CA GLU A 59 -11.45 -8.54 -0.82
C GLU A 59 -12.14 -8.52 0.57
N LYS A 60 -11.38 -8.22 1.63
CA LYS A 60 -11.87 -8.18 3.02
C LYS A 60 -12.71 -6.94 3.31
N THR A 61 -12.26 -5.78 2.83
CA THR A 61 -12.87 -4.46 3.05
C THR A 61 -13.02 -3.73 1.70
N PRO A 62 -14.01 -4.11 0.87
CA PRO A 62 -14.17 -3.56 -0.48
C PRO A 62 -14.44 -2.04 -0.50
N ASN A 63 -14.95 -1.49 0.60
CA ASN A 63 -15.21 -0.06 0.78
C ASN A 63 -14.11 0.65 1.59
N GLY A 64 -12.98 0.00 1.86
CA GLY A 64 -11.96 0.46 2.80
C GLY A 64 -12.27 0.07 4.24
N HIS A 65 -11.26 0.08 5.10
CA HIS A 65 -11.39 -0.29 6.52
C HIS A 65 -11.98 0.83 7.39
N SER A 66 -12.03 2.07 6.88
CA SER A 66 -12.69 3.19 7.53
C SER A 66 -13.21 4.20 6.51
N PHE A 67 -14.03 5.13 6.97
CA PHE A 67 -14.52 6.23 6.15
C PHE A 67 -13.43 7.28 5.92
N LYS A 68 -13.48 7.91 4.74
CA LYS A 68 -12.69 9.09 4.41
C LYS A 68 -13.11 10.26 5.31
N LYS A 69 -12.16 10.97 5.90
CA LYS A 69 -12.43 12.12 6.78
C LYS A 69 -11.51 13.27 6.45
N THR A 70 -12.09 14.46 6.26
CA THR A 70 -11.33 15.71 6.07
C THR A 70 -11.39 16.53 7.35
N PHE A 71 -10.26 17.11 7.74
CA PHE A 71 -10.17 18.03 8.87
C PHE A 71 -9.27 19.22 8.53
N PRO A 72 -9.63 20.44 8.96
CA PRO A 72 -8.78 21.61 8.80
C PRO A 72 -7.57 21.54 9.74
N CYS A 73 -6.42 21.98 9.26
CA CYS A 73 -5.19 22.10 10.03
C CYS A 73 -4.49 23.41 9.64
N GLY A 74 -4.77 24.49 10.37
CA GLY A 74 -4.33 25.82 9.97
C GLY A 74 -4.92 26.21 8.61
N GLU A 75 -4.05 26.54 7.66
CA GLU A 75 -4.41 26.99 6.30
C GLU A 75 -4.60 25.83 5.30
N VAL A 76 -4.42 24.58 5.74
CA VAL A 76 -4.57 23.40 4.89
C VAL A 76 -5.71 22.49 5.34
N ASN A 77 -6.34 21.82 4.38
CA ASN A 77 -7.27 20.73 4.60
C ASN A 77 -6.54 19.39 4.46
N VAL A 78 -6.68 18.53 5.47
CA VAL A 78 -6.09 17.19 5.47
C VAL A 78 -7.20 16.15 5.36
N THR A 79 -7.18 15.36 4.29
CA THR A 79 -8.08 14.25 4.06
C THR A 79 -7.37 12.93 4.34
N ALA A 80 -7.83 12.20 5.36
CA ALA A 80 -7.40 10.84 5.64
C ALA A 80 -8.14 9.85 4.73
N ILE A 81 -7.37 9.04 4.01
CA ILE A 81 -7.85 8.04 3.05
C ILE A 81 -7.45 6.66 3.56
N ALA A 82 -8.43 5.81 3.85
CA ALA A 82 -8.18 4.43 4.24
C ALA A 82 -7.51 3.67 3.08
N VAL A 83 -6.34 3.09 3.34
CA VAL A 83 -5.57 2.28 2.39
C VAL A 83 -5.13 0.98 3.05
N ASN A 84 -4.84 -0.04 2.24
CA ASN A 84 -4.45 -1.37 2.72
C ASN A 84 -5.49 -1.93 3.70
N GLU A 85 -5.05 -2.66 4.73
CA GLU A 85 -5.94 -3.30 5.72
C GLU A 85 -6.28 -2.37 6.90
N ASP A 86 -5.36 -1.48 7.27
CA ASP A 86 -5.44 -0.65 8.48
C ASP A 86 -4.69 0.69 8.37
N ASN A 87 -4.07 1.00 7.23
CA ASN A 87 -3.24 2.19 7.05
C ASN A 87 -4.03 3.39 6.51
N TYR A 88 -3.41 4.57 6.60
CA TYR A 88 -3.92 5.80 6.00
C TYR A 88 -2.90 6.41 5.05
N SER A 89 -3.38 6.86 3.90
CA SER A 89 -2.72 7.90 3.11
C SER A 89 -3.39 9.23 3.39
N TYR A 90 -2.66 10.32 3.24
CA TYR A 90 -3.21 11.66 3.46
C TYR A 90 -3.11 12.49 2.20
N MET A 91 -4.18 13.22 1.89
CA MET A 91 -4.18 14.28 0.89
C MET A 91 -4.23 15.60 1.64
N VAL A 92 -3.22 16.44 1.42
CA VAL A 92 -3.09 17.76 2.04
C VAL A 92 -3.31 18.80 0.96
N VAL A 93 -4.29 19.67 1.15
CA VAL A 93 -4.67 20.69 0.17
C VAL A 93 -4.60 22.07 0.83
N CYS A 94 -3.86 23.00 0.21
CA CYS A 94 -3.99 24.41 0.52
C CYS A 94 -5.07 25.00 -0.39
N GLU A 95 -6.17 25.49 0.17
CA GLU A 95 -7.26 26.03 -0.64
C GLU A 95 -6.92 27.40 -1.24
N GLU A 96 -6.03 28.17 -0.59
CA GLU A 96 -5.64 29.50 -1.05
C GLU A 96 -4.74 29.43 -2.30
N SER A 97 -3.72 28.57 -2.29
CA SER A 97 -2.84 28.37 -3.45
C SER A 97 -3.37 27.34 -4.44
N GLY A 98 -4.26 26.45 -3.99
CA GLY A 98 -4.75 25.29 -4.74
C GLY A 98 -3.81 24.09 -4.73
N ASP A 99 -2.64 24.18 -4.08
CA ASP A 99 -1.64 23.10 -4.04
C ASP A 99 -2.15 21.86 -3.32
N CYS A 100 -1.73 20.70 -3.83
CA CYS A 100 -2.09 19.39 -3.30
C CYS A 100 -0.82 18.55 -3.12
N ALA A 101 -0.65 17.96 -1.94
CA ALA A 101 0.39 16.99 -1.66
C ALA A 101 -0.21 15.69 -1.12
N LEU A 102 0.36 14.56 -1.53
CA LEU A 102 0.02 13.25 -0.98
C LEU A 102 1.05 12.81 0.04
N VAL A 103 0.63 12.11 1.07
CA VAL A 103 1.50 11.51 2.09
C VAL A 103 1.24 10.01 2.17
N ASP A 104 2.31 9.21 2.12
CA ASP A 104 2.31 7.77 2.35
C ASP A 104 1.31 6.98 1.49
N VAL A 105 1.48 7.04 0.17
CA VAL A 105 0.59 6.38 -0.81
C VAL A 105 0.85 4.87 -0.87
N GLY A 106 0.21 4.14 0.05
CA GLY A 106 0.28 2.69 0.18
C GLY A 106 -0.54 1.89 -0.85
N ASP A 107 -1.72 2.41 -1.21
CA ASP A 107 -2.59 1.88 -2.27
C ASP A 107 -3.04 3.03 -3.18
N ALA A 108 -2.78 2.90 -4.49
CA ALA A 108 -3.10 3.94 -5.46
C ALA A 108 -4.60 4.05 -5.71
N LYS A 109 -5.36 2.95 -5.63
CA LYS A 109 -6.78 2.96 -6.03
C LYS A 109 -7.64 3.96 -5.24
N PRO A 110 -7.68 3.92 -3.89
CA PRO A 110 -8.49 4.86 -3.11
C PRO A 110 -7.96 6.29 -3.19
N VAL A 111 -6.64 6.46 -3.40
CA VAL A 111 -6.01 7.79 -3.53
C VAL A 111 -6.36 8.43 -4.88
N LEU A 112 -6.20 7.72 -5.98
CA LEU A 112 -6.58 8.18 -7.33
C LEU A 112 -8.07 8.53 -7.37
N LYS A 113 -8.93 7.67 -6.80
CA LYS A 113 -10.37 7.97 -6.68
C LYS A 113 -10.62 9.29 -5.93
N THR A 114 -9.87 9.57 -4.87
CA THR A 114 -10.01 10.80 -4.11
C THR A 114 -9.51 12.03 -4.88
N LEU A 115 -8.43 11.91 -5.66
CA LEU A 115 -7.96 12.96 -6.56
C LEU A 115 -9.00 13.28 -7.64
N ASP A 116 -9.60 12.24 -8.25
CA ASP A 116 -10.65 12.41 -9.26
C ASP A 116 -11.90 13.08 -8.68
N GLU A 117 -12.37 12.62 -7.50
CA GLU A 117 -13.53 13.21 -6.80
C GLU A 117 -13.31 14.68 -6.42
N THR A 118 -12.07 15.10 -6.21
CA THR A 118 -11.73 16.47 -5.81
C THR A 118 -11.16 17.33 -6.94
N ALA A 119 -11.04 16.77 -8.15
CA ALA A 119 -10.42 17.40 -9.32
C ALA A 119 -9.04 18.02 -9.00
N ARG A 120 -8.21 17.31 -8.22
CA ARG A 120 -6.88 17.78 -7.82
C ARG A 120 -5.79 17.02 -8.56
N THR A 121 -4.72 17.74 -8.88
CA THR A 121 -3.45 17.16 -9.35
C THR A 121 -2.40 17.37 -8.27
N PRO A 122 -1.77 16.31 -7.74
CA PRO A 122 -0.79 16.46 -6.68
C PRO A 122 0.51 17.07 -7.22
N SER A 123 0.99 18.12 -6.58
CA SER A 123 2.28 18.78 -6.86
C SER A 123 3.46 18.00 -6.26
N ALA A 124 3.20 17.21 -5.21
CA ALA A 124 4.22 16.42 -4.52
C ALA A 124 3.66 15.15 -3.89
N VAL A 125 4.55 14.17 -3.68
CA VAL A 125 4.30 12.98 -2.86
C VAL A 125 5.37 12.88 -1.80
N LEU A 126 4.97 12.90 -0.54
CA LEU A 126 5.82 12.80 0.64
C LEU A 126 5.74 11.38 1.19
N SER A 127 6.88 10.82 1.57
CA SER A 127 6.95 9.51 2.22
C SER A 127 7.66 9.64 3.55
N THR A 128 7.03 9.15 4.61
CA THR A 128 7.59 9.18 5.96
C THR A 128 8.79 8.24 6.10
N HIS A 129 8.75 7.08 5.44
CA HIS A 129 9.81 6.08 5.47
C HIS A 129 9.74 5.11 4.28
N LYS A 130 10.79 4.30 4.10
CA LYS A 130 10.99 3.42 2.92
C LYS A 130 10.30 2.05 3.03
N HIS A 131 9.14 1.96 3.67
CA HIS A 131 8.42 0.67 3.68
C HIS A 131 7.48 0.55 2.49
N TRP A 132 7.32 -0.68 2.01
CA TRP A 132 6.48 -0.99 0.86
C TRP A 132 5.04 -0.49 1.06
N TYR A 133 4.46 -0.65 2.25
CA TYR A 133 3.10 -0.17 2.55
C TYR A 133 2.96 1.37 2.56
N VAL A 134 4.07 2.10 2.43
CA VAL A 134 4.14 3.58 2.34
C VAL A 134 4.43 4.07 0.92
N CYS A 135 5.35 3.43 0.20
CA CYS A 135 5.81 3.93 -1.11
C CYS A 135 5.33 3.11 -2.31
N CYS A 136 4.74 1.93 -2.11
CA CYS A 136 4.53 0.96 -3.20
C CYS A 136 3.64 1.48 -4.32
N ALA A 137 2.76 2.44 -4.05
CA ALA A 137 1.80 2.90 -5.06
C ALA A 137 2.22 4.20 -5.75
N VAL A 138 3.34 4.83 -5.33
CA VAL A 138 3.86 6.07 -5.94
C VAL A 138 4.15 5.88 -7.43
N SER A 139 4.66 4.72 -7.83
CA SER A 139 4.93 4.42 -9.25
C SER A 139 3.67 4.32 -10.12
N ASN A 140 2.47 4.30 -9.53
CA ASN A 140 1.20 4.24 -10.25
C ASN A 140 0.50 5.60 -10.31
N LEU A 141 1.12 6.66 -9.78
CA LEU A 141 0.60 8.03 -9.80
C LEU A 141 1.09 8.85 -11.00
N CYS A 142 2.03 8.31 -11.78
CA CYS A 142 2.61 8.92 -12.99
C CYS A 142 2.13 8.19 -14.24
#